data_AF-W5YNW6-F1
#
_entry.id   AF-W5YNW6-F1
#
_cell.length_a   1.000
_cell.length_b   1.000
_cell.length_c   1.000
_cell.angle_alpha   90.00
_cell.angle_beta   90.00
_cell.angle_gamma   90.00
#
_symmetry.space_group_name_H-M   'P 1'
#
loop_
_entity.id
_entity.type
_entity.pdbx_description
1 polymer ?
#
loop_
_entity_poly.entity_id
_entity_poly.type
_entity_poly.pdbx_seq_one_letter_code
_entity_poly.pdbx_strand_id
1 'polypeptide(L)'
;MLDNCRNARERWGGVSELIDRWLKERQELLVHYCDLSGTTDYSQTEALRTKFIKLCEVLVDYVSAGHFEIYEQLVQEAREFNDGGLELAAKLYPKIEQTTETALNFNDRLNGQSLTESEVRDLFQQLSELGETLESRFEMEDFLIEHLHNAHADKVMSSA
;
A
#
# COMPACT_ATOMS: atom_id res chain seq x y z
N MET A 1 -1.47 10.86 -15.24
CA MET A 1 -1.10 11.43 -16.56
C MET A 1 0.42 11.54 -16.64
N LEU A 2 1.06 10.53 -17.23
CA LEU A 2 2.49 10.53 -17.63
C LEU A 2 2.63 10.68 -19.16
N ASP A 3 1.58 11.15 -19.84
CA ASP A 3 1.39 11.16 -21.31
C ASP A 3 2.38 12.06 -22.10
N ASN A 4 3.39 12.67 -21.48
CA ASN A 4 4.28 13.63 -22.15
C ASN A 4 5.78 13.52 -21.79
N CYS A 5 6.25 12.38 -21.27
CA CYS A 5 7.69 12.18 -21.02
C CYS A 5 8.45 12.01 -22.34
N ARG A 6 9.51 12.82 -22.58
CA ARG A 6 10.22 12.86 -23.88
C ARG A 6 11.36 11.84 -23.97
N ASN A 7 11.81 11.27 -22.86
CA ASN A 7 12.82 10.21 -22.83
C ASN A 7 12.65 9.28 -21.61
N ALA A 8 13.35 8.13 -21.62
CA ALA A 8 13.26 7.11 -20.58
C ALA A 8 13.65 7.61 -19.18
N ARG A 9 14.56 8.60 -19.09
CA ARG A 9 15.01 9.19 -17.82
C ARG A 9 13.94 10.07 -17.17
N GLU A 10 13.25 10.90 -17.95
CA GLU A 10 12.14 11.71 -17.45
C GLU A 10 10.98 10.83 -16.99
N ARG A 11 10.70 9.73 -17.70
CA ARG A 11 9.66 8.78 -17.30
C ARG A 11 10.03 8.07 -15.99
N TRP A 12 11.23 7.49 -15.92
CA TRP A 12 11.72 6.82 -14.72
C TRP A 12 11.71 7.75 -13.51
N GLY A 13 12.19 8.99 -13.66
CA GLY A 13 12.13 9.99 -12.59
C GLY A 13 10.71 10.32 -12.12
N GLY A 14 9.74 10.42 -13.05
CA GLY A 14 8.33 10.59 -12.70
C GLY A 14 7.74 9.38 -11.96
N VAL A 15 8.15 8.16 -12.30
CA VAL A 15 7.77 6.94 -11.56
C VAL A 15 8.42 6.89 -10.18
N SER A 16 9.68 7.33 -10.03
CA SER A 16 10.31 7.46 -8.71
C SER A 16 9.56 8.44 -7.81
N GLU A 17 9.16 9.60 -8.34
CA GLU A 17 8.36 10.58 -7.58
C GLU A 17 6.97 10.04 -7.17
N LEU A 18 6.38 9.16 -7.99
CA LEU A 18 5.13 8.46 -7.67
C LEU A 18 5.33 7.46 -6.53
N ILE A 19 6.37 6.61 -6.62
CA ILE A 19 6.72 5.64 -5.59
C ILE A 19 7.03 6.36 -4.27
N ASP A 20 7.80 7.44 -4.29
CA ASP A 20 8.13 8.22 -3.09
C ASP A 20 6.90 8.79 -2.39
N ARG A 21 5.89 9.22 -3.15
CA ARG A 21 4.61 9.69 -2.58
C ARG A 21 3.82 8.54 -1.97
N TRP A 22 3.75 7.41 -2.66
CA TRP A 22 3.06 6.23 -2.16
C TRP A 22 3.72 5.63 -0.90
N LEU A 23 5.04 5.64 -0.82
CA LEU A 23 5.77 5.24 0.40
C LEU A 23 5.53 6.20 1.58
N LYS A 24 5.23 7.47 1.33
CA LYS A 24 4.79 8.40 2.39
C LYS A 24 3.39 8.05 2.89
N GLU A 25 2.47 7.67 2.01
CA GLU A 25 1.15 7.17 2.42
C GLU A 25 1.28 5.88 3.25
N ARG A 26 2.19 4.97 2.88
CA ARG A 26 2.54 3.79 3.69
C ARG A 26 3.00 4.20 5.09
N GLN A 27 3.87 5.22 5.18
CA GLN A 27 4.35 5.72 6.46
C GLN A 27 3.20 6.30 7.30
N GLU A 28 2.30 7.06 6.70
CA GLU A 28 1.12 7.61 7.38
C GLU A 28 0.20 6.50 7.89
N LEU A 29 -0.05 5.47 7.07
CA LEU A 29 -0.78 4.27 7.47
C LEU A 29 -0.17 3.61 8.71
N LEU A 30 1.16 3.43 8.72
CA LEU A 30 1.89 2.85 9.85
C LEU A 30 1.78 3.72 11.11
N VAL A 31 1.82 5.04 10.98
CA VAL A 31 1.64 5.95 12.12
C VAL A 31 0.27 5.78 12.76
N HIS A 32 -0.81 5.73 11.97
CA HIS A 32 -2.15 5.47 12.47
C HIS A 32 -2.30 4.08 13.10
N TYR A 33 -1.68 3.08 12.49
CA TYR A 33 -1.66 1.72 13.03
C TYR A 33 -0.96 1.65 14.40
N CYS A 34 0.20 2.30 14.53
CA CYS A 34 0.94 2.37 15.78
C CYS A 34 0.18 3.14 16.88
N ASP A 35 -0.49 4.25 16.53
CA ASP A 35 -1.32 5.01 17.47
C ASP A 35 -2.49 4.17 18.01
N LEU A 36 -3.10 3.32 17.17
CA LEU A 36 -4.12 2.38 17.63
C LEU A 36 -3.52 1.26 18.47
N SER A 37 -2.51 0.55 17.97
CA SER A 37 -1.93 -0.63 18.66
C SER A 37 -1.30 -0.31 20.02
N GLY A 38 -0.91 0.95 20.28
CA GLY A 38 -0.49 1.42 21.60
C GLY A 38 -1.62 1.67 22.61
N THR A 39 -2.90 1.55 22.20
CA THR A 39 -4.05 1.86 23.06
C THR A 39 -4.37 0.72 24.02
N THR A 40 -4.49 1.03 25.31
CA THR A 40 -4.81 0.05 26.38
C THR A 40 -6.18 0.24 27.02
N ASP A 41 -6.85 1.37 26.78
CA ASP A 41 -8.19 1.67 27.32
C ASP A 41 -9.23 1.60 26.20
N TYR A 42 -10.01 0.52 26.20
CA TYR A 42 -11.04 0.27 25.19
C TYR A 42 -12.40 0.88 25.53
N SER A 43 -12.55 1.50 26.71
CA SER A 43 -13.81 2.14 27.11
C SER A 43 -14.11 3.43 26.34
N GLN A 44 -13.10 4.04 25.71
CA GLN A 44 -13.19 5.27 24.94
C GLN A 44 -13.70 5.03 23.51
N THR A 45 -14.86 4.37 23.38
CA THR A 45 -15.33 3.79 22.11
C THR A 45 -15.46 4.81 20.97
N GLU A 46 -15.97 6.02 21.22
CA GLU A 46 -16.09 7.07 20.18
C GLU A 46 -14.75 7.65 19.72
N ALA A 47 -13.81 7.84 20.65
CA ALA A 47 -12.46 8.29 20.31
C ALA A 47 -11.73 7.21 19.49
N LEU A 48 -11.85 5.95 19.90
CA LEU A 48 -11.30 4.81 19.19
C LEU A 48 -11.92 4.63 17.80
N ARG A 49 -13.24 4.77 17.69
CA ARG A 49 -13.95 4.78 16.39
C ARG A 49 -13.35 5.81 15.44
N THR A 50 -13.10 7.02 15.93
CA THR A 50 -12.51 8.10 15.13
C THR A 50 -11.10 7.74 14.66
N LYS A 51 -10.29 7.09 15.51
CA LYS A 51 -8.95 6.62 15.11
C LYS A 51 -9.02 5.51 14.06
N PHE A 52 -9.92 4.53 14.24
CA PHE A 52 -10.13 3.46 13.27
C PHE A 52 -10.60 3.99 11.91
N ILE A 53 -11.50 4.97 11.88
CA ILE A 53 -11.94 5.61 10.63
C ILE A 53 -10.75 6.22 9.90
N LYS A 54 -9.92 7.00 10.59
CA LYS A 54 -8.72 7.62 9.99
C LYS A 54 -7.74 6.58 9.45
N LEU A 55 -7.52 5.50 10.20
CA LEU A 55 -6.71 4.38 9.73
C LEU A 55 -7.28 3.82 8.41
N CYS A 56 -8.59 3.59 8.36
CA CYS A 56 -9.24 3.01 7.19
C CYS A 56 -9.27 3.95 5.97
N GLU A 57 -9.43 5.26 6.17
CA GLU A 57 -9.32 6.26 5.11
C GLU A 57 -7.94 6.15 4.43
N VAL A 58 -6.87 6.22 5.22
CA VAL A 58 -5.49 6.11 4.70
C VAL A 58 -5.21 4.72 4.13
N LEU A 59 -5.75 3.66 4.74
CA LEU A 59 -5.61 2.28 4.24
C LEU A 59 -6.22 2.13 2.85
N VAL A 60 -7.46 2.60 2.66
CA VAL A 60 -8.17 2.49 1.39
C VAL A 60 -7.49 3.34 0.31
N ASP A 61 -7.03 4.54 0.65
CA ASP A 61 -6.27 5.38 -0.27
C ASP A 61 -4.97 4.67 -0.68
N TYR A 62 -4.21 4.16 0.30
CA TYR A 62 -2.95 3.44 0.07
C TYR A 62 -3.12 2.18 -0.80
N VAL A 63 -4.13 1.36 -0.53
CA VAL A 63 -4.39 0.14 -1.33
C VAL A 63 -4.80 0.51 -2.76
N SER A 64 -5.60 1.58 -2.91
CA SER A 64 -6.11 2.03 -4.19
C SER A 64 -5.02 2.64 -5.06
N ALA A 65 -4.14 3.49 -4.50
CA ALA A 65 -3.00 4.08 -5.19
C ALA A 65 -2.06 3.00 -5.74
N GLY A 66 -1.85 1.91 -4.98
CA GLY A 66 -1.12 0.73 -5.45
C GLY A 66 -1.70 0.16 -6.75
N HIS A 67 -2.98 -0.21 -6.74
CA HIS A 67 -3.64 -0.87 -7.88
C HIS A 67 -3.87 0.03 -9.09
N PHE A 68 -4.25 1.29 -8.88
CA PHE A 68 -4.69 2.16 -9.96
C PHE A 68 -3.58 3.07 -10.52
N GLU A 69 -2.43 3.16 -9.85
CA GLU A 69 -1.32 4.01 -10.30
C GLU A 69 0.01 3.25 -10.28
N ILE A 70 0.46 2.78 -9.12
CA ILE A 70 1.84 2.29 -8.96
C ILE A 70 2.11 0.99 -9.71
N TYR A 71 1.26 -0.02 -9.56
CA TYR A 71 1.45 -1.34 -10.18
C TYR A 71 1.39 -1.29 -11.70
N GLU A 72 0.61 -0.38 -12.27
CA GLU A 72 0.60 -0.16 -13.72
C GLU A 72 1.96 0.38 -14.20
N GLN A 73 2.52 1.37 -13.51
CA GLN A 73 3.83 1.94 -13.87
C GLN A 73 4.96 0.91 -13.74
N LEU A 74 4.98 0.13 -12.66
CA LEU A 74 6.00 -0.91 -12.46
C LEU A 74 5.94 -2.00 -13.55
N VAL A 75 4.75 -2.43 -13.96
CA VAL A 75 4.58 -3.38 -15.06
C VAL A 75 4.97 -2.76 -16.40
N GLN A 76 4.68 -1.48 -16.60
CA GLN A 76 5.07 -0.79 -17.83
C GLN A 76 6.59 -0.71 -17.94
N GLU A 77 7.32 -0.36 -16.87
CA GLU A 77 8.78 -0.41 -16.87
C GLU A 77 9.30 -1.83 -17.14
N ALA A 78 8.77 -2.83 -16.45
CA ALA A 78 9.14 -4.23 -16.68
C ALA A 78 8.96 -4.68 -18.16
N ARG A 79 7.93 -4.18 -18.85
CA ARG A 79 7.72 -4.42 -20.29
C ARG A 79 8.78 -3.75 -21.15
N GLU A 80 9.19 -2.53 -20.81
CA GLU A 80 10.17 -1.77 -21.59
C GLU A 80 11.57 -2.39 -21.51
N PHE A 81 11.97 -2.89 -20.34
CA PHE A 81 13.27 -3.51 -20.15
C PHE A 81 13.31 -5.01 -20.50
N ASN A 82 12.16 -5.70 -20.52
CA ASN A 82 11.97 -7.09 -20.93
C ASN A 82 13.00 -8.06 -20.32
N ASP A 83 13.20 -7.97 -19.01
CA ASP A 83 14.23 -8.70 -18.25
C ASP A 83 13.65 -9.77 -17.29
N GLY A 84 12.41 -10.20 -17.53
CA GLY A 84 11.70 -11.19 -16.71
C GLY A 84 10.84 -10.59 -15.59
N GLY A 85 10.84 -9.26 -15.43
CA GLY A 85 10.01 -8.57 -14.43
C GLY A 85 8.50 -8.83 -14.56
N LEU A 86 7.99 -9.12 -15.76
CA LEU A 86 6.57 -9.44 -15.98
C LEU A 86 6.13 -10.74 -15.32
N GLU A 87 6.99 -11.77 -15.35
CA GLU A 87 6.71 -13.06 -14.72
C GLU A 87 6.70 -12.92 -13.20
N LEU A 88 7.49 -11.99 -12.68
CA LEU A 88 7.51 -11.63 -11.27
C LEU A 88 6.21 -10.96 -10.84
N ALA A 89 5.79 -9.91 -11.55
CA ALA A 89 4.54 -9.21 -11.30
C ALA A 89 3.35 -10.17 -11.35
N ALA A 90 3.29 -11.04 -12.37
CA ALA A 90 2.23 -12.04 -12.53
C ALA A 90 2.10 -13.02 -11.35
N LYS A 91 3.20 -13.30 -10.62
CA LYS A 91 3.19 -14.18 -9.44
C LYS A 91 2.76 -13.45 -8.16
N LEU A 92 3.08 -12.16 -8.04
CA LEU A 92 2.84 -11.38 -6.82
C LEU A 92 1.49 -10.67 -6.82
N TYR A 93 0.99 -10.24 -7.97
CA TYR A 93 -0.28 -9.51 -8.06
C TYR A 93 -1.47 -10.26 -7.44
N PRO A 94 -1.68 -11.56 -7.71
CA PRO A 94 -2.77 -12.30 -7.09
C PRO A 94 -2.67 -12.38 -5.55
N LYS A 95 -1.45 -12.33 -5.01
CA LYS A 95 -1.23 -12.32 -3.55
C LYS A 95 -1.53 -10.95 -2.97
N ILE A 96 -1.11 -9.89 -3.65
CA ILE A 96 -1.41 -8.50 -3.27
C ILE A 96 -2.94 -8.24 -3.32
N GLU A 97 -3.64 -8.77 -4.32
CA GLU A 97 -5.11 -8.70 -4.39
C GLU A 97 -5.76 -9.34 -3.16
N GLN A 98 -5.28 -10.50 -2.69
CA GLN A 98 -5.78 -11.12 -1.46
C GLN A 98 -5.56 -10.22 -0.23
N THR A 99 -4.40 -9.56 -0.12
CA THR A 99 -4.17 -8.60 0.98
C THR A 99 -5.10 -7.39 0.91
N THR A 100 -5.50 -7.00 -0.30
CA THR A 100 -6.43 -5.90 -0.55
C THR A 100 -7.83 -6.27 -0.10
N GLU A 101 -8.27 -7.50 -0.39
CA GLU A 101 -9.55 -8.01 0.10
C GLU A 101 -9.62 -7.99 1.64
N THR A 102 -8.56 -8.42 2.33
CA THR A 102 -8.48 -8.31 3.79
C THR A 102 -8.58 -6.86 4.28
N ALA A 103 -7.90 -5.92 3.62
CA ALA A 103 -7.96 -4.51 3.96
C ALA A 103 -9.38 -3.91 3.79
N LEU A 104 -10.06 -4.25 2.70
CA LEU A 104 -11.44 -3.81 2.44
C LEU A 104 -12.43 -4.42 3.42
N ASN A 105 -12.28 -5.72 3.72
CA ASN A 105 -13.09 -6.40 4.73
C ASN A 105 -12.92 -5.76 6.12
N PHE A 106 -11.72 -5.31 6.48
CA PHE A 106 -11.50 -4.57 7.72
C PHE A 106 -12.24 -3.23 7.71
N ASN A 107 -12.15 -2.46 6.61
CA ASN A 107 -12.86 -1.19 6.47
C ASN A 107 -14.38 -1.35 6.60
N ASP A 108 -14.95 -2.39 5.99
CA ASP A 108 -16.41 -2.63 6.01
C ASP A 108 -16.98 -2.88 7.41
N ARG A 109 -16.14 -3.28 8.37
CA ARG A 109 -16.54 -3.46 9.78
C ARG A 109 -16.85 -2.14 10.49
N LEU A 110 -16.39 -1.00 9.98
CA LEU A 110 -16.60 0.33 10.59
C LEU A 110 -17.91 1.02 10.17
N ASN A 111 -18.74 0.37 9.36
CA ASN A 111 -19.96 0.95 8.77
C ASN A 111 -21.11 1.27 9.77
N GLY A 112 -20.91 1.06 11.08
CA GLY A 112 -21.91 1.35 12.14
C GLY A 112 -21.84 2.77 12.72
N GLN A 113 -22.96 3.28 13.24
CA GLN A 113 -23.06 4.63 13.83
C GLN A 113 -22.37 4.77 15.20
N SER A 114 -22.30 3.71 16.00
CA SER A 114 -21.68 3.69 17.32
C SER A 114 -21.05 2.33 17.57
N LEU A 115 -19.88 2.29 18.22
CA LEU A 115 -19.23 1.05 18.61
C LEU A 115 -19.45 0.78 20.10
N THR A 116 -19.83 -0.45 20.42
CA THR A 116 -19.77 -1.00 21.78
C THR A 116 -18.33 -1.37 22.15
N GLU A 117 -18.04 -1.49 23.45
CA GLU A 117 -16.70 -1.91 23.90
C GLU A 117 -16.32 -3.30 23.38
N SER A 118 -17.28 -4.22 23.25
CA SER A 118 -17.05 -5.54 22.63
C SER A 118 -16.64 -5.41 21.17
N GLU A 119 -17.35 -4.59 20.38
CA GLU A 119 -17.00 -4.37 18.97
C GLU A 119 -15.63 -3.70 18.81
N VAL A 120 -15.27 -2.79 19.73
CA VAL A 120 -13.93 -2.20 19.77
C VAL A 120 -12.87 -3.28 20.02
N ARG A 121 -13.08 -4.18 20.98
CA ARG A 121 -12.14 -5.28 21.25
C ARG A 121 -12.00 -6.21 20.04
N ASP A 122 -13.10 -6.52 19.37
CA ASP A 122 -13.08 -7.31 18.13
C ASP A 122 -12.31 -6.59 17.01
N LEU A 123 -12.48 -5.27 16.87
CA LEU A 123 -11.70 -4.46 15.92
C LEU A 123 -10.20 -4.47 16.25
N PHE A 124 -9.80 -4.48 17.52
CA PHE A 124 -8.39 -4.61 17.90
C PHE A 124 -7.82 -5.99 17.56
N GLN A 125 -8.60 -7.05 17.68
CA GLN A 125 -8.18 -8.37 17.24
C GLN A 125 -7.96 -8.39 15.72
N GLN A 126 -8.91 -7.84 14.96
CA GLN A 126 -8.83 -7.74 13.51
C GLN A 126 -7.71 -6.79 13.04
N LEU A 127 -7.41 -5.75 13.81
CA LEU A 127 -6.28 -4.86 13.57
C LEU A 127 -4.96 -5.63 13.59
N SER A 128 -4.82 -6.59 14.51
CA SER A 128 -3.63 -7.44 14.59
C SER A 128 -3.47 -8.31 13.34
N GLU A 129 -4.55 -8.93 12.86
CA GLU A 129 -4.57 -9.72 11.61
C GLU A 129 -4.27 -8.84 10.37
N LEU A 130 -4.80 -7.62 10.36
CA LEU A 130 -4.49 -6.62 9.33
C LEU A 130 -3.00 -6.26 9.34
N GLY A 131 -2.38 -6.12 10.52
CA GLY A 131 -0.96 -5.83 10.67
C GLY A 131 -0.06 -6.87 10.01
N GLU A 132 -0.30 -8.16 10.28
CA GLU A 132 0.43 -9.27 9.65
C GLU A 132 0.24 -9.31 8.13
N THR A 133 -0.99 -9.02 7.68
CA THR A 133 -1.32 -8.94 6.25
C THR A 133 -0.57 -7.78 5.59
N LEU A 134 -0.50 -6.62 6.24
CA LEU A 134 0.20 -5.44 5.75
C LEU A 134 1.71 -5.66 5.70
N GLU A 135 2.31 -6.33 6.69
CA GLU A 135 3.73 -6.68 6.67
C GLU A 135 4.06 -7.53 5.42
N SER A 136 3.32 -8.62 5.21
CA SER A 136 3.48 -9.48 4.03
C SER A 136 3.28 -8.71 2.73
N ARG A 137 2.32 -7.77 2.73
CA ARG A 137 2.07 -6.91 1.58
C ARG A 137 3.26 -5.99 1.29
N PHE A 138 3.80 -5.32 2.30
CA PHE A 138 4.93 -4.41 2.15
C PHE A 138 6.16 -5.13 1.62
N GLU A 139 6.44 -6.35 2.09
CA GLU A 139 7.53 -7.17 1.56
C GLU A 139 7.38 -7.44 0.06
N MET A 140 6.17 -7.78 -0.40
CA MET A 140 5.90 -8.01 -1.82
C MET A 140 6.04 -6.73 -2.64
N GLU A 141 5.59 -5.59 -2.12
CA GLU A 141 5.67 -4.30 -2.79
C GLU A 141 7.12 -3.81 -2.88
N ASP A 142 7.89 -3.95 -1.81
CA ASP A 142 9.32 -3.61 -1.79
C ASP A 142 10.08 -4.47 -2.79
N PHE A 143 9.73 -5.75 -2.87
CA PHE A 143 10.30 -6.66 -3.85
C PHE A 143 9.92 -6.29 -5.30
N LEU A 144 8.70 -5.81 -5.54
CA LEU A 144 8.31 -5.28 -6.84
C LEU A 144 9.10 -4.01 -7.19
N ILE A 145 9.23 -3.06 -6.27
CA ILE A 145 9.99 -1.81 -6.49
C ILE A 145 11.45 -2.14 -6.80
N GLU A 146 12.07 -3.01 -6.02
CA GLU A 146 13.48 -3.36 -6.18
C GLU A 146 13.75 -4.00 -7.56
N HIS A 147 12.92 -4.94 -7.96
CA HIS A 147 13.16 -5.72 -9.17
C HIS A 147 12.59 -5.11 -10.45
N LEU A 148 11.59 -4.22 -10.36
CA LEU A 148 10.94 -3.63 -11.53
C LEU A 148 11.30 -2.17 -11.77
N HIS A 149 11.82 -1.46 -10.77
CA HIS A 149 12.19 -0.05 -10.88
C HIS A 149 13.67 0.20 -10.57
N ASN A 150 14.14 -0.22 -9.38
CA ASN A 150 15.53 0.06 -8.95
C ASN A 150 16.57 -0.70 -9.80
N ALA A 151 16.24 -1.93 -10.22
CA ALA A 151 17.07 -2.72 -11.13
C ALA A 151 17.37 -2.02 -12.47
N HIS A 152 16.60 -1.00 -12.83
CA HIS A 152 16.76 -0.25 -14.07
C HIS A 152 17.45 1.10 -13.88
N ALA A 153 17.69 1.53 -12.63
CA ALA A 153 18.33 2.81 -12.32
C ALA A 153 19.68 2.98 -13.05
N ASP A 154 20.57 2.00 -12.95
CA ASP A 154 21.89 2.03 -13.61
C ASP A 154 21.78 2.01 -15.15
N LYS A 155 20.82 1.26 -15.69
CA LYS A 155 20.59 1.16 -17.14
C LYS A 155 20.10 2.49 -17.71
N VAL A 156 19.19 3.18 -17.01
CA VAL A 156 18.67 4.49 -17.39
C VAL A 156 19.73 5.58 -17.25
N MET A 157 20.53 5.55 -16.18
CA MET A 157 21.58 6.54 -15.94
C MET A 157 22.78 6.39 -16.88
N SER A 158 23.09 5.18 -17.34
CA SER A 158 24.17 4.93 -18.31
C SER A 158 23.77 5.18 -19.77
N SER A 159 22.48 5.30 -20.07
CA SER A 159 21.95 5.48 -21.44
C SER A 159 21.70 6.95 -21.80
N ALA A 160 22.08 7.89 -20.94
CA ALA A 160 21.96 9.34 -21.10
C ALA A 160 23.30 9.97 -21.53
#